data_AF-A0A7X8LS09-F1
#
_entry.id   AF-A0A7X8LS09-F1
#
_cell.length_a   1.000
_cell.length_b   1.000
_cell.length_c   1.000
_cell.angle_alpha   90.00
_cell.angle_beta   90.00
_cell.angle_gamma   90.00
#
_symmetry.space_group_name_H-M   'P 1'
#
loop_
_entity.id
_entity.type
_entity.pdbx_description
1 polymer ?
#
loop_
_entity_poly.entity_id
_entity_poly.type
_entity_poly.pdbx_seq_one_letter_code
_entity_poly.pdbx_strand_id
1 'polypeptide(L)'
;MNKKIYIAVGALALILAGILLIAVQRKKGTTQPEAAAESAAASAQTQKKERTATMIWWGAYDLEINSGGTRMLLNPYKNFYRKGDYIVSSMNDKTSANSAMIEMIAQVSPDLKAIILQQRRADAKQQDNIVFDPNYPALSAKLKPLCKVLEVGGTYEDANLAVTAIPVDMGENVLLIKDKNSGLRFVYAATVESEPTKGVAKALELAKEPVDYLFADLTRFPQNEIRRILYESHPKYLVPLAYP
;
A
#
# COMPACT_ATOMS: atom_id res chain seq x y z
N MET A 1 -63.30 43.15 -48.41
CA MET A 1 -62.01 43.16 -47.66
C MET A 1 -61.02 42.23 -48.35
N ASN A 2 -59.81 42.70 -48.64
CA ASN A 2 -58.91 42.07 -49.59
C ASN A 2 -58.11 40.93 -48.93
N LYS A 3 -58.31 39.68 -49.37
CA LYS A 3 -57.70 38.47 -48.77
C LYS A 3 -56.16 38.51 -48.68
N LYS A 4 -55.51 39.35 -49.50
CA LYS A 4 -54.06 39.55 -49.51
C LYS A 4 -53.52 40.28 -48.26
N ILE A 5 -54.35 41.08 -47.59
CA ILE A 5 -53.95 41.83 -46.39
C ILE A 5 -53.83 40.91 -45.18
N TYR A 6 -54.72 39.91 -45.06
CA TYR A 6 -54.69 38.95 -43.93
C TYR A 6 -53.46 38.05 -43.94
N ILE A 7 -52.94 37.72 -45.13
CA ILE A 7 -51.73 36.91 -45.28
C ILE A 7 -50.49 37.74 -44.90
N ALA A 8 -50.46 39.01 -45.28
CA ALA A 8 -49.36 39.92 -44.90
C ALA A 8 -49.33 40.21 -43.39
N VAL A 9 -50.50 40.39 -42.75
CA VAL A 9 -50.60 40.62 -41.31
C VAL A 9 -50.28 39.34 -40.52
N GLY A 10 -50.68 38.16 -41.01
CA GLY A 10 -50.34 36.87 -40.39
C GLY A 10 -48.84 36.55 -40.45
N ALA A 11 -48.18 36.85 -41.58
CA ALA A 11 -46.74 36.66 -41.72
C ALA A 11 -45.93 37.63 -40.83
N LEU A 12 -46.37 38.88 -40.70
CA LEU A 12 -45.71 39.88 -39.85
C LEU A 12 -45.81 39.52 -38.36
N ALA A 13 -46.95 38.96 -37.91
CA ALA A 13 -47.14 38.50 -36.53
C ALA A 13 -46.24 37.31 -36.17
N LEU A 14 -46.00 36.38 -37.11
CA LEU A 14 -45.10 35.24 -36.91
C LEU A 14 -43.63 35.67 -36.84
N ILE A 15 -43.21 36.65 -37.64
CA ILE A 15 -41.84 37.20 -37.59
C ILE A 15 -41.60 37.95 -36.28
N LEU A 16 -42.56 38.76 -35.83
CA LEU A 16 -42.46 39.46 -34.54
C LEU A 16 -42.42 38.49 -33.35
N ALA A 17 -43.20 37.40 -33.38
CA ALA A 17 -43.16 36.37 -32.35
C ALA A 17 -41.80 35.62 -32.33
N GLY A 18 -41.22 35.34 -33.50
CA GLY A 18 -39.89 34.73 -33.61
C GLY A 18 -38.77 35.62 -33.07
N ILE A 19 -38.80 36.92 -33.37
CA ILE A 19 -37.81 37.89 -32.86
C ILE A 19 -37.94 38.06 -31.34
N LEU A 20 -39.17 38.07 -30.80
CA LEU A 20 -39.40 38.15 -29.36
C LEU A 20 -38.86 36.91 -28.62
N LEU A 21 -39.02 35.71 -29.19
CA LEU A 21 -38.46 34.46 -28.66
C LEU A 21 -36.93 34.46 -28.65
N ILE A 22 -36.28 34.98 -29.71
CA ILE A 22 -34.83 35.10 -29.78
C ILE A 22 -34.31 36.17 -28.78
N ALA A 23 -35.04 37.28 -28.62
CA ALA A 23 -34.69 38.31 -27.64
C ALA A 23 -34.85 37.82 -26.19
N VAL A 24 -35.87 37.01 -25.90
CA VAL A 24 -36.09 36.38 -24.58
C VAL A 24 -35.03 35.31 -24.30
N GLN A 25 -34.60 34.53 -25.30
CA GLN A 25 -33.48 33.59 -25.14
C GLN A 25 -32.13 34.30 -24.96
N ARG A 26 -31.91 35.45 -25.60
CA ARG A 26 -30.70 36.26 -25.37
C ARG A 26 -30.70 36.96 -24.01
N LYS A 27 -31.87 37.37 -23.48
CA LYS A 27 -31.98 38.03 -22.16
C LYS A 27 -31.90 37.05 -20.98
N LYS A 28 -32.13 35.75 -21.21
CA LYS A 28 -31.82 34.68 -20.23
C LYS A 28 -30.38 34.15 -20.30
N GLY A 29 -29.57 34.65 -21.24
CA GLY A 29 -28.20 34.18 -21.50
C GLY A 29 -27.08 35.14 -21.08
N THR A 30 -27.35 36.18 -20.30
CA THR A 30 -26.32 37.14 -19.85
C THR A 30 -26.52 37.57 -18.40
N THR A 31 -26.34 36.61 -17.50
CA THR A 31 -25.72 36.87 -16.20
C THR A 31 -24.91 35.63 -15.82
N GLN A 32 -23.65 35.88 -15.45
CA GLN A 32 -22.60 34.95 -14.99
C GLN A 32 -21.81 34.15 -16.04
N PRO A 33 -20.75 34.76 -16.62
CA PRO A 33 -19.61 34.02 -17.16
C PRO A 33 -18.52 33.69 -16.11
N GLU A 34 -18.69 34.05 -14.82
CA GLU A 34 -17.67 33.73 -13.78
C GLU A 34 -17.92 32.40 -13.04
N ALA A 35 -19.18 31.93 -12.91
CA ALA A 35 -19.46 30.69 -12.18
C ALA A 35 -19.24 29.39 -13.01
N ALA A 36 -19.32 29.47 -14.34
CA ALA A 36 -19.13 28.31 -15.22
C ALA A 36 -17.64 28.00 -15.49
N ALA A 37 -16.76 29.00 -15.41
CA ALA A 37 -15.32 28.81 -15.48
C ALA A 37 -14.77 28.17 -14.20
N GLU A 38 -15.33 28.53 -13.03
CA GLU A 38 -15.03 27.85 -11.76
C GLU A 38 -15.60 26.43 -11.71
N SER A 39 -16.76 26.17 -12.33
CA SER A 39 -17.34 24.82 -12.43
C SER A 39 -16.58 23.90 -13.40
N ALA A 40 -16.00 24.44 -14.48
CA ALA A 40 -15.17 23.66 -15.41
C ALA A 40 -13.78 23.38 -14.83
N ALA A 41 -13.21 24.33 -14.08
CA ALA A 41 -12.00 24.13 -13.28
C ALA A 41 -12.22 23.16 -12.10
N ALA A 42 -13.42 23.12 -11.51
CA ALA A 42 -13.79 22.14 -10.49
C ALA A 42 -13.98 20.72 -11.05
N SER A 43 -14.43 20.58 -12.30
CA SER A 43 -14.53 19.27 -12.98
C SER A 43 -13.20 18.71 -13.50
N ALA A 44 -12.13 19.52 -13.48
CA ALA A 44 -10.76 19.09 -13.72
C ALA A 44 -10.01 18.73 -12.42
N GLN A 45 -10.68 18.72 -11.26
CA GLN A 45 -10.29 17.84 -10.17
C GLN A 45 -10.62 16.42 -10.60
N THR A 46 -9.75 15.89 -11.46
CA THR A 46 -9.52 14.45 -11.56
C THR A 46 -9.47 13.99 -10.11
N GLN A 47 -10.52 13.29 -9.63
CA GLN A 47 -10.48 12.64 -8.33
C GLN A 47 -9.21 11.81 -8.38
N LYS A 48 -8.17 12.32 -7.72
CA LYS A 48 -6.86 11.69 -7.66
C LYS A 48 -7.13 10.49 -6.79
N LYS A 49 -7.60 9.41 -7.41
CA LYS A 49 -8.09 8.19 -6.75
C LYS A 49 -7.06 7.87 -5.69
N GLU A 50 -7.41 8.06 -4.43
CA GLU A 50 -6.42 7.97 -3.37
C GLU A 50 -5.81 6.58 -3.46
N ARG A 51 -4.49 6.55 -3.64
CA ARG A 51 -3.72 5.31 -3.62
C ARG A 51 -3.86 4.77 -2.20
N THR A 52 -4.63 3.70 -2.06
CA THR A 52 -4.92 3.06 -0.78
C THR A 52 -4.71 1.56 -0.95
N ALA A 53 -4.18 0.94 0.10
CA ALA A 53 -4.10 -0.50 0.22
C ALA A 53 -5.31 -1.00 1.02
N THR A 54 -5.79 -2.19 0.68
CA THR A 54 -6.69 -2.95 1.55
C THR A 54 -5.85 -3.88 2.41
N MET A 55 -6.23 -4.07 3.66
CA MET A 55 -5.48 -4.88 4.60
C MET A 55 -6.41 -5.76 5.44
N ILE A 56 -5.92 -6.95 5.77
CA ILE A 56 -6.51 -7.84 6.76
C ILE A 56 -5.43 -8.17 7.79
N TRP A 57 -5.69 -7.87 9.05
CA TRP A 57 -4.82 -8.25 10.16
C TRP A 57 -5.31 -9.56 10.77
N TRP A 58 -4.46 -10.59 10.70
CA TRP A 58 -4.77 -11.95 11.12
C TRP A 58 -4.37 -12.25 12.56
N GLY A 59 -3.85 -11.24 13.27
CA GLY A 59 -3.34 -11.34 14.63
C GLY A 59 -1.82 -11.41 14.69
N ALA A 60 -1.26 -11.15 15.88
CA ALA A 60 0.18 -11.03 16.09
C ALA A 60 0.83 -10.11 15.03
N TYR A 61 1.70 -10.67 14.19
CA TYR A 61 2.47 -10.00 13.16
C TYR A 61 1.93 -10.24 11.74
N ASP A 62 0.87 -11.04 11.58
CA ASP A 62 0.41 -11.53 10.28
C ASP A 62 -0.51 -10.52 9.55
N LEU A 63 -0.07 -10.01 8.42
CA LEU A 63 -0.83 -9.09 7.58
C LEU A 63 -1.00 -9.61 6.15
N GLU A 64 -2.22 -9.57 5.65
CA GLU A 64 -2.50 -9.60 4.21
C GLU A 64 -2.68 -8.15 3.72
N ILE A 65 -1.91 -7.77 2.70
CA ILE A 65 -1.98 -6.45 2.07
C ILE A 65 -2.28 -6.64 0.58
N ASN A 66 -3.31 -5.96 0.07
CA ASN A 66 -3.58 -5.87 -1.35
C ASN A 66 -3.48 -4.41 -1.80
N SER A 67 -2.52 -4.16 -2.68
CA SER A 67 -2.10 -2.84 -3.13
C SER A 67 -1.77 -2.90 -4.62
N GLY A 68 -2.38 -2.04 -5.44
CA GLY A 68 -2.08 -2.02 -6.88
C GLY A 68 -2.35 -3.33 -7.63
N GLY A 69 -3.17 -4.23 -7.07
CA GLY A 69 -3.38 -5.58 -7.57
C GLY A 69 -2.34 -6.60 -7.10
N THR A 70 -1.28 -6.15 -6.41
CA THR A 70 -0.27 -6.99 -5.75
C THR A 70 -0.78 -7.43 -4.38
N ARG A 71 -0.83 -8.74 -4.12
CA ARG A 71 -1.17 -9.30 -2.82
C ARG A 71 0.07 -9.81 -2.08
N MET A 72 0.36 -9.19 -0.94
CA MET A 72 1.49 -9.50 -0.09
C MET A 72 1.01 -10.11 1.23
N LEU A 73 1.70 -11.15 1.68
CA LEU A 73 1.50 -11.79 2.99
C LEU A 73 2.74 -11.49 3.83
N LEU A 74 2.61 -10.61 4.84
CA LEU A 74 3.70 -10.23 5.73
C LEU A 74 3.68 -11.12 6.97
N ASN A 75 4.79 -11.81 7.25
CA ASN A 75 4.93 -12.76 8.37
C ASN A 75 3.73 -13.71 8.57
N PRO A 76 3.22 -14.40 7.53
CA PRO A 76 2.09 -15.30 7.70
C PRO A 76 2.39 -16.39 8.74
N TYR A 77 1.49 -16.56 9.71
CA TYR A 77 1.59 -17.55 10.79
C TYR A 77 0.36 -18.47 10.80
N LYS A 78 0.50 -19.67 11.39
CA LYS A 78 -0.46 -20.81 11.49
C LYS A 78 -1.78 -20.75 10.69
N ASN A 79 -2.04 -21.81 9.91
CA ASN A 79 -3.32 -22.08 9.19
C ASN A 79 -3.69 -21.06 8.10
N PHE A 80 -2.69 -20.55 7.38
CA PHE A 80 -2.90 -19.54 6.34
C PHE A 80 -3.09 -20.15 4.95
N TYR A 81 -4.31 -20.59 4.62
CA TYR A 81 -4.65 -21.05 3.26
C TYR A 81 -5.22 -19.90 2.43
N ARG A 82 -4.36 -18.96 2.02
CA ARG A 82 -4.74 -17.81 1.18
C ARG A 82 -3.86 -17.72 -0.04
N LYS A 83 -4.47 -17.35 -1.17
CA LYS A 83 -3.72 -16.93 -2.35
C LYS A 83 -3.00 -15.63 -2.05
N GLY A 84 -1.71 -15.55 -2.35
CA GLY A 84 -0.87 -14.35 -2.37
C GLY A 84 0.14 -14.38 -3.52
N ASP A 85 0.63 -13.22 -3.95
CA ASP A 85 1.69 -13.11 -4.96
C ASP A 85 3.07 -13.13 -4.29
N TYR A 86 3.15 -12.53 -3.09
CA TYR A 86 4.37 -12.44 -2.31
C TYR A 86 4.14 -12.93 -0.87
N ILE A 87 5.10 -13.68 -0.34
CA ILE A 87 5.35 -13.77 1.10
C ILE A 87 6.54 -12.87 1.40
N VAL A 88 6.46 -12.05 2.44
CA VAL A 88 7.60 -11.27 2.95
C VAL A 88 7.75 -11.57 4.43
N SER A 89 8.86 -12.19 4.81
CA SER A 89 9.12 -12.57 6.20
C SER A 89 10.28 -11.76 6.77
N SER A 90 10.02 -10.97 7.82
CA SER A 90 11.03 -10.20 8.57
C SER A 90 11.82 -11.05 9.55
N MET A 91 11.39 -12.30 9.76
CA MET A 91 12.05 -13.26 10.63
C MET A 91 11.95 -14.67 10.04
N ASN A 92 12.81 -15.57 10.51
CA ASN A 92 12.84 -16.96 10.08
C ASN A 92 12.79 -17.87 11.31
N ASP A 93 11.66 -17.82 12.00
CA ASP A 93 11.36 -18.70 13.13
C ASP A 93 9.95 -19.31 13.02
N LYS A 94 9.60 -20.17 13.99
CA LYS A 94 8.31 -20.87 14.03
C LYS A 94 7.08 -19.95 14.15
N THR A 95 7.27 -18.69 14.51
CA THR A 95 6.20 -17.69 14.64
C THR A 95 5.97 -16.89 13.34
N SER A 96 6.70 -17.24 12.29
CA SER A 96 6.66 -16.58 10.98
C SER A 96 6.43 -17.58 9.84
N ALA A 97 6.62 -17.13 8.60
CA ALA A 97 6.41 -17.94 7.41
C ALA A 97 7.37 -19.14 7.39
N ASN A 98 6.90 -20.30 7.88
CA ASN A 98 7.62 -21.58 7.90
C ASN A 98 7.45 -22.39 6.59
N SER A 99 8.25 -23.44 6.38
CA SER A 99 8.39 -24.07 5.07
C SER A 99 7.09 -24.73 4.63
N ALA A 100 6.40 -25.37 5.57
CA ALA A 100 5.05 -25.91 5.37
C ALA A 100 4.04 -24.83 4.98
N MET A 101 4.14 -23.63 5.56
CA MET A 101 3.29 -22.49 5.21
C MET A 101 3.51 -22.05 3.75
N ILE A 102 4.78 -21.89 3.35
CA ILE A 102 5.13 -21.48 1.99
C ILE A 102 4.65 -22.54 1.00
N GLU A 103 4.88 -23.83 1.27
CA GLU A 103 4.41 -24.92 0.42
C GLU A 103 2.89 -24.94 0.29
N MET A 104 2.16 -24.72 1.40
CA MET A 104 0.71 -24.69 1.40
C MET A 104 0.15 -23.51 0.59
N ILE A 105 0.72 -22.31 0.73
CA ILE A 105 0.31 -21.14 -0.05
C ILE A 105 0.65 -21.36 -1.53
N ALA A 106 1.80 -21.95 -1.85
CA ALA A 106 2.21 -22.24 -3.22
C ALA A 106 1.25 -23.18 -3.96
N GLN A 107 0.50 -24.05 -3.25
CA GLN A 107 -0.52 -24.91 -3.86
C GLN A 107 -1.69 -24.11 -4.47
N VAL A 108 -1.99 -22.92 -3.93
CA VAL A 108 -3.05 -22.03 -4.44
C VAL A 108 -2.52 -20.77 -5.12
N SER A 109 -1.20 -20.57 -5.07
CA SER A 109 -0.45 -19.48 -5.68
C SER A 109 0.72 -20.04 -6.48
N PRO A 110 0.50 -20.51 -7.72
CA PRO A 110 1.55 -21.14 -8.52
C PRO A 110 2.75 -20.21 -8.82
N ASP A 111 2.51 -18.89 -8.88
CA ASP A 111 3.54 -17.87 -9.16
C ASP A 111 4.09 -17.19 -7.89
N LEU A 112 3.88 -17.81 -6.72
CA LEU A 112 4.29 -17.26 -5.42
C LEU A 112 5.79 -16.97 -5.36
N LYS A 113 6.14 -15.79 -4.83
CA LYS A 113 7.52 -15.44 -4.47
C LYS A 113 7.64 -15.24 -2.97
N ALA A 114 8.50 -16.01 -2.32
CA ALA A 114 8.73 -15.90 -0.88
C ALA A 114 10.05 -15.19 -0.60
N ILE A 115 10.00 -13.97 -0.09
CA ILE A 115 11.16 -13.16 0.28
C ILE A 115 11.40 -13.38 1.77
N ILE A 116 12.45 -14.13 2.09
CA ILE A 116 12.76 -14.57 3.44
C ILE A 116 14.07 -13.94 3.89
N LEU A 117 14.04 -13.21 4.98
CA LEU A 117 15.23 -12.61 5.55
C LEU A 117 16.21 -13.67 6.08
N GLN A 118 17.49 -13.52 5.72
CA GLN A 118 18.58 -14.24 6.35
C GLN A 118 18.85 -13.64 7.73
N GLN A 119 18.50 -14.33 8.82
CA GLN A 119 18.91 -13.84 10.13
C GLN A 119 20.38 -14.21 10.40
N ARG A 120 21.13 -13.26 10.96
CA ARG A 120 22.49 -13.47 11.48
C ARG A 120 22.46 -13.55 12.99
N ARG A 121 21.80 -14.54 13.60
CA ARG A 121 22.07 -14.81 15.03
C ARG A 121 23.36 -15.61 15.14
N ALA A 122 24.44 -14.92 15.51
CA ALA A 122 25.79 -15.49 15.66
C ALA A 122 25.94 -16.31 16.96
N ASP A 123 24.95 -16.25 17.83
CA ASP A 123 24.93 -16.74 19.20
C ASP A 123 23.76 -17.71 19.44
N ALA A 124 23.49 -18.57 18.44
CA ALA A 124 22.63 -19.74 18.56
C ALA A 124 23.20 -20.79 19.55
N LYS A 125 23.43 -20.41 20.80
CA LYS A 125 23.17 -21.31 21.91
C LYS A 125 21.66 -21.46 21.93
N GLN A 126 21.21 -22.62 21.47
CA GLN A 126 19.84 -23.12 21.55
C GLN A 126 19.16 -22.62 22.82
N GLN A 127 18.38 -21.54 22.74
CA GLN A 127 17.30 -21.35 23.67
C GLN A 127 16.22 -22.32 23.21
N ASP A 128 15.87 -23.24 24.10
CA ASP A 128 15.33 -24.59 23.89
C ASP A 128 14.06 -24.78 23.02
N ASN A 129 13.61 -23.79 22.23
CA ASN A 129 12.45 -23.95 21.34
C ASN A 129 12.50 -23.20 20.00
N ILE A 130 13.50 -22.34 19.75
CA ILE A 130 13.64 -21.60 18.49
C ILE A 130 14.60 -22.38 17.58
N VAL A 131 14.05 -23.27 16.76
CA VAL A 131 14.82 -23.91 15.68
C VAL A 131 15.00 -22.86 14.60
N PHE A 132 16.08 -22.10 14.70
CA PHE A 132 16.59 -21.32 13.57
C PHE A 132 17.08 -22.32 12.54
N ASP A 133 16.51 -22.30 11.34
CA ASP A 133 16.98 -23.11 10.24
C ASP A 133 17.85 -22.23 9.33
N PRO A 134 19.18 -22.21 9.50
CA PRO A 134 20.09 -21.47 8.63
C PRO A 134 20.05 -21.97 7.17
N ASN A 135 19.41 -23.12 6.91
CA ASN A 135 19.30 -23.78 5.61
C ASN A 135 17.86 -23.76 5.06
N TYR A 136 17.01 -22.89 5.58
CA TYR A 136 15.56 -22.88 5.40
C TYR A 136 15.01 -22.93 3.94
N PRO A 137 15.65 -22.32 2.92
CA PRO A 137 15.34 -22.60 1.50
C PRO A 137 16.30 -23.59 0.82
N ALA A 138 17.40 -23.97 1.47
CA ALA A 138 18.36 -24.95 0.97
C ALA A 138 17.88 -26.41 1.13
N LEU A 139 16.89 -26.67 2.00
CA LEU A 139 16.46 -28.03 2.35
C LEU A 139 15.38 -28.63 1.43
N SER A 140 14.61 -27.84 0.68
CA SER A 140 13.60 -28.36 -0.24
C SER A 140 13.83 -27.87 -1.67
N ALA A 141 14.13 -28.81 -2.57
CA ALA A 141 14.23 -28.54 -4.00
C ALA A 141 12.94 -27.90 -4.58
N LYS A 142 11.79 -28.14 -3.93
CA LYS A 142 10.50 -27.56 -4.31
C LYS A 142 10.37 -26.09 -3.93
N LEU A 143 10.93 -25.69 -2.79
CA LEU A 143 10.83 -24.31 -2.29
C LEU A 143 11.90 -23.39 -2.88
N LYS A 144 13.09 -23.92 -3.19
CA LYS A 144 14.19 -23.17 -3.77
C LYS A 144 13.83 -22.23 -4.95
N PRO A 145 13.00 -22.62 -5.93
CA PRO A 145 12.60 -21.70 -7.01
C PRO A 145 11.70 -20.55 -6.55
N LEU A 146 10.91 -20.76 -5.50
CA LEU A 146 9.94 -19.79 -4.97
C LEU A 146 10.60 -18.81 -3.97
N CYS A 147 11.58 -19.30 -3.21
CA CYS A 147 12.21 -18.54 -2.15
C CYS A 147 13.38 -17.69 -2.64
N LYS A 148 13.42 -16.44 -2.16
CA LYS A 148 14.53 -15.50 -2.30
C LYS A 148 15.01 -15.14 -0.91
N VAL A 149 16.26 -15.52 -0.63
CA VAL A 149 16.92 -15.13 0.62
C VAL A 149 17.32 -13.66 0.50
N LEU A 150 16.80 -12.83 1.39
CA LEU A 150 17.16 -11.43 1.50
C LEU A 150 18.25 -11.30 2.57
N GLU A 151 19.46 -10.93 2.16
CA GLU A 151 20.54 -10.67 3.11
C GLU A 151 20.23 -9.42 3.95
N VAL A 152 20.76 -9.37 5.17
CA VAL A 152 20.69 -8.20 6.04
C VAL A 152 21.33 -6.99 5.34
N GLY A 153 20.61 -5.87 5.24
CA GLY A 153 21.03 -4.70 4.47
C GLY A 153 20.78 -4.81 2.96
N GLY A 154 20.37 -5.99 2.49
CA GLY A 154 20.10 -6.26 1.09
C GLY A 154 18.77 -5.68 0.62
N THR A 155 18.60 -5.65 -0.70
CA THR A 155 17.34 -5.31 -1.36
C THR A 155 16.97 -6.40 -2.35
N TYR A 156 15.75 -6.90 -2.23
CA TYR A 156 15.09 -7.68 -3.26
C TYR A 156 14.27 -6.73 -4.15
N GLU A 157 14.31 -6.94 -5.46
CA GLU A 157 13.53 -6.14 -6.40
C GLU A 157 13.13 -6.94 -7.63
N ASP A 158 11.86 -6.82 -8.04
CA ASP A 158 11.35 -7.29 -9.33
C ASP A 158 10.44 -6.24 -10.00
N ALA A 159 9.66 -6.63 -11.01
CA ALA A 159 8.79 -5.70 -11.74
C ALA A 159 7.70 -5.05 -10.86
N ASN A 160 7.23 -5.73 -9.80
CA ASN A 160 6.08 -5.29 -9.01
C ASN A 160 6.47 -4.84 -7.61
N LEU A 161 7.53 -5.41 -7.03
CA LEU A 161 7.86 -5.22 -5.62
C LEU A 161 9.34 -4.91 -5.41
N ALA A 162 9.64 -4.01 -4.48
CA ALA A 162 10.95 -3.86 -3.88
C ALA A 162 10.86 -4.03 -2.36
N VAL A 163 11.77 -4.80 -1.77
CA VAL A 163 11.87 -5.02 -0.32
C VAL A 163 13.30 -4.82 0.12
N THR A 164 13.54 -3.83 0.97
CA THR A 164 14.84 -3.55 1.56
C THR A 164 14.82 -3.97 3.03
N ALA A 165 15.77 -4.83 3.41
CA ALA A 165 16.00 -5.20 4.80
C ALA A 165 16.96 -4.19 5.42
N ILE A 166 16.50 -3.52 6.47
CA ILE A 166 17.25 -2.48 7.14
C ILE A 166 17.73 -3.05 8.46
N PRO A 167 19.05 -3.28 8.61
CA PRO A 167 19.59 -3.82 9.86
C PRO A 167 19.30 -2.87 11.00
N VAL A 168 18.84 -3.46 12.10
CA VAL A 168 18.85 -2.85 13.42
C VAL A 168 19.90 -3.61 14.25
N ASP A 169 19.79 -3.61 15.57
CA ASP A 169 20.73 -4.30 16.44
C ASP A 169 20.40 -5.82 16.51
N MET A 170 21.37 -6.62 16.96
CA MET A 170 21.21 -8.06 17.23
C MET A 170 20.61 -8.91 16.08
N GLY A 171 20.81 -8.48 14.83
CA GLY A 171 20.33 -9.21 13.65
C GLY A 171 18.85 -9.04 13.34
N GLU A 172 18.17 -8.12 14.02
CA GLU A 172 16.81 -7.71 13.74
C GLU A 172 16.75 -6.74 12.56
N ASN A 173 15.60 -6.68 11.89
CA ASN A 173 15.46 -5.87 10.68
C ASN A 173 14.10 -5.20 10.62
N VAL A 174 14.10 -3.93 10.20
CA VAL A 174 12.92 -3.24 9.68
C VAL A 174 12.86 -3.48 8.18
N LEU A 175 11.67 -3.72 7.63
CA LEU A 175 11.50 -3.86 6.19
C LEU A 175 10.90 -2.58 5.60
N LEU A 176 11.54 -2.04 4.56
CA LEU A 176 10.94 -1.05 3.69
C LEU A 176 10.43 -1.76 2.44
N ILE A 177 9.13 -1.72 2.21
CA ILE A 177 8.44 -2.41 1.11
C ILE A 177 7.83 -1.35 0.19
N LYS A 178 8.09 -1.45 -1.11
CA LYS A 178 7.49 -0.59 -2.14
C LYS A 178 6.75 -1.45 -3.16
N ASP A 179 5.44 -1.30 -3.23
CA ASP A 179 4.63 -1.84 -4.32
C ASP A 179 4.69 -0.87 -5.50
N LYS A 180 5.33 -1.29 -6.58
CA LYS A 180 5.56 -0.46 -7.77
C LYS A 180 4.29 -0.24 -8.58
N ASN A 181 3.30 -1.12 -8.44
CA ASN A 181 2.03 -1.01 -9.17
C ASN A 181 1.17 0.14 -8.63
N SER A 182 1.10 0.30 -7.30
CA SER A 182 0.41 1.43 -6.68
C SER A 182 1.32 2.63 -6.42
N GLY A 183 2.62 2.41 -6.27
CA GLY A 183 3.58 3.37 -5.75
C GLY A 183 3.55 3.53 -4.22
N LEU A 184 2.78 2.70 -3.50
CA LEU A 184 2.68 2.75 -2.04
C LEU A 184 3.93 2.20 -1.35
N ARG A 185 4.25 2.79 -0.21
CA ARG A 185 5.40 2.45 0.64
C ARG A 185 4.94 2.03 2.02
N PHE A 186 5.47 0.90 2.46
CA PHE A 186 5.19 0.31 3.75
C PHE A 186 6.49 0.18 4.53
N VAL A 187 6.48 0.57 5.79
CA VAL A 187 7.53 0.25 6.75
C VAL A 187 6.98 -0.78 7.70
N TYR A 188 7.63 -1.93 7.79
CA TYR A 188 7.25 -3.03 8.64
C TYR A 188 8.32 -3.26 9.71
N ALA A 189 8.02 -2.84 10.94
CA ALA A 189 8.87 -2.84 12.11
C ALA A 189 8.24 -3.65 13.26
N ALA A 190 7.47 -4.69 12.93
CA ALA A 190 6.66 -5.41 13.90
C ALA A 190 7.47 -6.34 14.82
N THR A 191 8.62 -6.82 14.38
CA THR A 191 9.39 -7.89 15.07
C THR A 191 10.71 -7.39 15.65
N VAL A 192 10.86 -6.08 15.84
CA VAL A 192 12.11 -5.46 16.30
C VAL A 192 12.01 -5.16 17.78
N GLU A 193 12.82 -5.83 18.60
CA GLU A 193 12.88 -5.63 20.04
C GLU A 193 13.91 -4.57 20.43
N SER A 194 15.00 -4.48 19.68
CA SER A 194 16.16 -3.64 19.97
C SER A 194 16.20 -2.40 19.07
N GLU A 195 16.21 -1.23 19.70
CA GLU A 195 16.31 0.07 19.02
C GLU A 195 15.33 0.27 17.83
N PRO A 196 14.04 -0.11 17.94
CA PRO A 196 13.13 -0.14 16.79
C PRO A 196 12.94 1.24 16.15
N THR A 197 13.09 2.32 16.93
CA THR A 197 13.11 3.70 16.44
C THR A 197 14.22 3.97 15.43
N LYS A 198 15.44 3.45 15.63
CA LYS A 198 16.56 3.70 14.71
C LYS A 198 16.33 3.00 13.37
N GLY A 199 15.81 1.77 13.40
CA GLY A 199 15.44 1.04 12.19
C GLY A 199 14.37 1.77 11.37
N VAL A 200 13.32 2.27 12.05
CA VAL A 200 12.26 3.05 11.39
C VAL A 200 12.80 4.36 10.82
N ALA A 201 13.57 5.13 11.60
CA ALA A 201 14.23 6.35 11.12
C ALA A 201 15.05 6.09 9.85
N LYS A 202 15.84 5.00 9.84
CA LYS A 202 16.64 4.64 8.68
C LYS A 202 15.79 4.25 7.47
N ALA A 203 14.65 3.57 7.68
CA ALA A 203 13.72 3.25 6.61
C ALA A 203 13.16 4.49 5.92
N LEU A 204 12.87 5.53 6.70
CA LEU A 204 12.33 6.78 6.21
C LEU A 204 13.36 7.58 5.40
N GLU A 205 14.62 7.61 5.87
CA GLU A 205 15.72 8.19 5.10
C GLU A 205 15.87 7.52 3.72
N LEU A 206 15.79 6.18 3.70
CA LEU A 206 15.95 5.39 2.48
C LEU A 206 14.73 5.47 1.54
N ALA A 207 13.53 5.68 2.09
CA ALA A 207 12.31 5.80 1.30
C ALA A 207 12.33 6.98 0.32
N LYS A 208 13.06 8.06 0.65
CA LYS A 208 13.20 9.34 -0.09
C LYS A 208 11.88 10.09 -0.37
N GLU A 209 10.75 9.46 -0.10
CA GLU A 209 9.39 9.93 -0.24
C GLU A 209 8.60 9.49 1.00
N PRO A 210 7.45 10.12 1.29
CA PRO A 210 6.62 9.76 2.44
C PRO A 210 6.26 8.27 2.45
N VAL A 211 6.25 7.68 3.63
CA VAL A 211 5.76 6.32 3.87
C VAL A 211 4.26 6.37 4.05
N ASP A 212 3.53 5.47 3.37
CA ASP A 212 2.07 5.44 3.44
C ASP A 212 1.60 4.68 4.70
N TYR A 213 2.25 3.57 5.02
CA TYR A 213 1.87 2.73 6.16
C TYR A 213 3.08 2.37 7.02
N LEU A 214 2.99 2.63 8.32
CA LEU A 214 3.94 2.15 9.32
C LEU A 214 3.26 1.05 10.14
N PHE A 215 3.79 -0.17 10.08
CA PHE A 215 3.40 -1.31 10.89
C PHE A 215 4.42 -1.50 12.01
N ALA A 216 3.98 -1.45 13.27
CA ALA A 216 4.90 -1.48 14.40
C ALA A 216 4.29 -2.17 15.62
N ASP A 217 5.08 -2.99 16.32
CA ASP A 217 4.73 -3.46 17.66
C ASP A 217 5.04 -2.36 18.67
N LEU A 218 4.03 -1.54 18.99
CA LEU A 218 4.19 -0.38 19.86
C LEU A 218 4.60 -0.75 21.29
N THR A 219 4.46 -2.01 21.71
CA THR A 219 4.91 -2.44 23.05
C THR A 219 6.44 -2.42 23.17
N ARG A 220 7.16 -2.44 22.04
CA ARG A 220 8.63 -2.38 21.97
C ARG A 220 9.19 -0.98 21.83
N PHE A 221 8.33 0.02 21.61
CA PHE A 221 8.75 1.41 21.48
C PHE A 221 8.55 2.16 22.81
N PRO A 222 9.55 2.90 23.30
CA PRO A 222 9.33 3.87 24.36
C PRO A 222 8.25 4.88 23.94
N GLN A 223 7.32 5.23 24.83
CA GLN A 223 6.17 6.08 24.46
C GLN A 223 6.57 7.45 23.90
N ASN A 224 7.64 8.05 24.43
CA ASN A 224 8.21 9.29 23.94
C ASN A 224 8.79 9.14 22.52
N GLU A 225 9.32 7.96 22.19
CA GLU A 225 9.90 7.65 20.89
C GLU A 225 8.82 7.44 19.82
N ILE A 226 7.66 6.86 20.15
CA ILE A 226 6.55 6.70 19.20
C ILE A 226 6.13 8.07 18.64
N ARG A 227 5.95 9.06 19.53
CA ARG A 227 5.57 10.42 19.13
C ARG A 227 6.64 11.08 18.26
N ARG A 228 7.91 10.90 18.63
CA ARG A 228 9.05 11.41 17.86
C ARG A 228 9.08 10.82 16.46
N ILE A 229 8.97 9.49 16.35
CA ILE A 229 8.90 8.80 15.05
C ILE A 229 7.74 9.37 14.25
N LEU A 230 6.51 9.38 14.76
CA LEU A 230 5.36 9.85 14.00
C LEU A 230 5.51 11.30 13.52
N TYR A 231 6.10 12.16 14.36
CA TYR A 231 6.38 13.54 14.00
C TYR A 231 7.45 13.66 12.91
N GLU A 232 8.54 12.89 12.98
CA GLU A 232 9.62 12.94 11.99
C GLU A 232 9.24 12.22 10.68
N SER A 233 8.45 11.17 10.79
CA SER A 233 8.16 10.23 9.70
C SER A 233 6.89 10.55 8.92
N HIS A 234 5.96 11.28 9.53
CA HIS A 234 4.67 11.64 8.97
C HIS A 234 4.00 10.52 8.13
N PRO A 235 3.90 9.27 8.63
CA PRO A 235 3.28 8.20 7.88
C PRO A 235 1.82 8.57 7.68
N LYS A 236 1.26 8.24 6.52
CA LYS A 236 -0.18 8.46 6.29
C LYS A 236 -1.02 7.67 7.29
N TYR A 237 -0.58 6.44 7.60
CA TYR A 237 -1.22 5.57 8.59
C TYR A 237 -0.19 4.89 9.50
N LEU A 238 -0.45 4.91 10.81
CA LEU A 238 0.20 4.03 11.78
C LEU A 238 -0.76 2.88 12.11
N VAL A 239 -0.28 1.65 12.00
CA VAL A 239 -1.02 0.44 12.34
C VAL A 239 -0.24 -0.32 13.42
N PRO A 240 -0.69 -0.29 14.68
CA PRO A 240 -0.08 -1.08 15.74
C PRO A 240 -0.31 -2.59 15.50
N LEU A 241 0.73 -3.39 15.65
CA LEU A 241 0.70 -4.85 15.57
C LEU A 241 1.08 -5.48 16.92
N ALA A 242 0.94 -6.82 17.02
CA ALA A 242 1.33 -7.64 18.19
C ALA A 242 0.63 -7.35 19.52
N TYR A 243 -0.26 -6.36 19.55
CA TYR A 243 -1.01 -5.99 20.75
C TYR A 243 -1.83 -7.19 21.27
N PRO A 244 -1.81 -7.46 22.59
CA PRO A 244 -2.52 -8.60 23.18
C PRO A 244 -4.04 -8.56 22.95
#